data_AF-A0A2V8VVZ0-F1
#
_entry.id   AF-A0A2V8VVZ0-F1
#
_cell.length_a   1.000
_cell.length_b   1.000
_cell.length_c   1.000
_cell.angle_alpha   90.00
_cell.angle_beta   90.00
_cell.angle_gamma   90.00
#
_symmetry.space_group_name_H-M   'P 1'
#
loop_
_entity.id
_entity.type
_entity.pdbx_description
1 polymer ?
#
loop_
_entity_poly.entity_id
_entity_poly.type
_entity_poly.pdbx_seq_one_letter_code
_entity_poly.pdbx_strand_id
1 'polypeptide(L)' 'MTSSEFERSRWHMEIDGVDVTGPVMVPNTGSWRTFQWMGVGGVSLATGRHVLRLHAEQEYFNLDALRIVQ' A
#
# COMPACT_ATOMS: atom_id res chain seq x y z
N MET A 1 -5.79 3.44 1.99
CA MET A 1 -5.63 4.85 2.38
C MET A 1 -4.42 4.98 3.26
N THR A 2 -3.56 5.93 2.94
CA THR A 2 -2.34 6.23 3.70
C THR A 2 -2.17 7.74 3.84
N SER A 3 -1.37 8.15 4.82
CA SER A 3 -0.95 9.54 5.02
C SER A 3 0.53 9.61 5.43
N SER A 4 1.23 10.68 5.10
CA SER A 4 2.58 10.95 5.59
C SER A 4 2.89 12.45 5.57
N GLU A 5 3.77 12.92 6.45
CA GLU A 5 4.40 14.25 6.35
C GLU A 5 5.79 14.18 5.70
N PHE A 6 6.21 12.99 5.25
CA PHE A 6 7.47 12.74 4.54
C PHE A 6 7.22 12.39 3.07
N GLU A 7 8.25 12.55 2.24
CA GLU A 7 8.18 12.28 0.79
C GLU A 7 8.78 10.93 0.38
N ARG A 8 9.42 10.21 1.32
CA ARG A 8 10.20 9.00 1.03
C ARG A 8 9.62 7.71 1.59
N SER A 9 8.52 7.80 2.32
CA SER A 9 7.81 6.65 2.85
C SER A 9 7.27 5.79 1.71
N ARG A 10 7.37 4.48 1.85
CA ARG A 10 6.96 3.56 0.79
C ARG A 10 6.63 2.18 1.34
N TRP A 11 5.75 1.48 0.65
CA TRP A 11 5.32 0.13 0.98
C TRP A 11 5.29 -0.73 -0.27
N HIS A 12 5.33 -2.05 -0.11
CA HIS A 12 4.89 -2.99 -1.14
C HIS A 12 3.88 -3.97 -0.55
N MET A 13 3.17 -4.66 -1.43
CA MET A 13 2.27 -5.75 -1.04
C MET A 13 2.70 -7.06 -1.68
N GLU A 14 2.61 -8.11 -0.88
CA GLU A 14 2.74 -9.48 -1.35
C GLU A 14 1.39 -10.19 -1.34
N ILE A 15 1.19 -11.06 -2.32
CA ILE A 15 0.13 -12.06 -2.32
C ILE A 15 0.79 -13.43 -2.31
N ASP A 16 0.46 -14.24 -1.31
CA ASP A 16 1.03 -15.58 -1.08
C ASP A 16 2.57 -15.60 -1.07
N GLY A 17 3.17 -14.51 -0.58
CA GLY A 17 4.63 -14.33 -0.48
C GLY A 17 5.30 -13.87 -1.77
N VAL A 18 4.54 -13.50 -2.81
CA VAL A 18 5.06 -12.91 -4.05
C VAL A 18 4.75 -11.42 -4.05
N ASP A 19 5.76 -10.57 -4.23
CA ASP A 19 5.57 -9.12 -4.43
C ASP A 19 4.78 -8.87 -5.72
N VAL A 20 3.65 -8.17 -5.60
CA VAL A 20 2.75 -7.87 -6.73
C VAL A 20 2.69 -6.39 -7.08
N THR A 21 3.39 -5.52 -6.33
CA THR A 21 3.32 -4.07 -6.53
C THR A 21 4.66 -3.43 -6.83
N GLY A 22 5.77 -4.04 -6.38
CA GLY A 22 7.00 -3.30 -6.15
C GLY A 22 6.81 -2.17 -5.12
N PRO A 23 7.81 -1.29 -4.97
CA PRO A 23 7.72 -0.16 -4.04
C PRO A 23 6.70 0.87 -4.52
N VAL A 24 5.71 1.15 -3.68
CA VAL A 24 4.70 2.19 -3.87
C VAL A 24 4.99 3.34 -2.92
N MET A 25 5.23 4.52 -3.50
CA MET A 25 5.52 5.75 -2.77
C MET A 25 4.26 6.26 -2.04
N VAL A 26 4.44 6.64 -0.77
CA VAL A 26 3.48 7.44 -0.02
C VAL A 26 3.91 8.91 -0.17
N PRO A 27 3.16 9.75 -0.90
CA PRO A 27 3.49 11.16 -1.02
C PRO A 27 3.21 11.88 0.30
N ASN A 28 3.87 13.03 0.50
CA ASN A 28 3.53 13.95 1.58
C ASN A 28 2.08 14.44 1.40
N THR A 29 1.23 14.13 2.37
CA THR A 29 -0.19 14.49 2.39
C THR A 29 -0.47 15.76 3.18
N GLY A 30 0.58 16.42 3.70
CA GLY A 30 0.50 17.66 4.47
C GLY A 30 0.07 17.46 5.93
N SER A 31 -0.35 16.25 6.32
CA SER A 31 -0.67 15.90 7.70
C SER A 31 -0.83 14.38 7.88
N TRP A 32 -0.44 13.86 9.06
CA TRP A 32 -0.72 12.49 9.53
C TRP A 32 -2.20 12.11 9.60
N ARG A 33 -3.12 13.08 9.47
CA ARG A 33 -4.58 12.85 9.47
C ARG A 33 -5.23 13.07 8.11
N THR A 34 -4.45 13.47 7.10
CA THR A 34 -4.95 13.67 5.73
C THR A 34 -4.66 12.40 4.93
N PHE A 35 -5.69 11.55 4.82
CA PHE A 35 -5.57 10.26 4.14
C PHE A 35 -5.98 10.35 2.68
N GLN A 36 -5.25 9.65 1.81
CA GLN A 36 -5.62 9.50 0.40
C GLN A 36 -5.51 8.06 -0.08
N TRP A 37 -6.24 7.74 -1.15
CA TRP A 37 -6.12 6.45 -1.81
C TRP A 37 -4.88 6.41 -2.68
N MET A 38 -4.13 5.33 -2.55
CA MET A 38 -3.05 4.94 -3.45
C MET A 38 -3.33 3.51 -3.87
N GLY A 39 -3.11 3.20 -5.13
CA GLY A 39 -3.49 1.92 -5.70
C GLY A 39 -2.57 1.54 -6.83
N VAL A 40 -2.49 0.23 -7.03
CA VAL A 40 -1.73 -0.41 -8.10
C VAL A 40 -2.72 -1.31 -8.82
N GLY A 41 -2.73 -1.23 -10.15
CA GLY A 41 -3.54 -2.09 -11.00
C GLY A 41 -2.73 -3.27 -11.54
N GLY A 42 -3.39 -4.15 -12.28
CA GLY A 42 -2.71 -5.25 -12.99
C GLY A 42 -2.32 -6.45 -12.12
N VAL A 43 -2.77 -6.50 -10.87
CA VAL A 43 -2.57 -7.65 -9.99
C VAL A 43 -3.56 -8.76 -10.36
N SER A 44 -3.06 -9.87 -10.89
CA SER A 44 -3.88 -11.05 -11.18
C SER A 44 -4.04 -11.89 -9.92
N LEU A 45 -5.29 -12.20 -9.55
CA LEU A 45 -5.62 -13.05 -8.41
C LEU A 45 -6.44 -14.25 -8.88
N ALA A 46 -5.97 -15.45 -8.55
CA ALA A 46 -6.72 -16.66 -8.83
C ALA A 46 -7.98 -16.72 -7.95
N THR A 47 -8.93 -17.60 -8.30
CA THR A 47 -10.06 -17.88 -7.41
C THR A 47 -9.57 -18.66 -6.20
N GLY A 48 -9.91 -18.21 -4.99
CA GLY A 48 -9.57 -18.90 -3.77
C GLY A 48 -9.20 -17.96 -2.64
N ARG A 49 -8.70 -18.54 -1.55
CA ARG A 49 -8.19 -17.79 -0.40
C ARG A 49 -6.72 -17.46 -0.63
N HIS A 50 -6.39 -16.18 -0.48
CA HIS A 50 -5.02 -15.67 -0.57
C HIS A 50 -4.64 -14.94 0.71
N VAL A 51 -3.35 -14.87 0.99
CA VAL A 51 -2.81 -14.03 2.07
C VAL A 51 -2.19 -12.79 1.46
N LEU A 52 -2.78 -11.63 1.77
CA LEU A 52 -2.19 -10.33 1.48
C LEU A 52 -1.32 -9.89 2.65
N ARG A 53 -0.08 -9.47 2.37
CA ARG A 53 0.82 -8.86 3.36
C ARG A 53 1.29 -7.50 2.85
N LEU A 54 1.13 -6.46 3.66
CA LEU A 54 1.73 -5.15 3.41
C LEU A 54 3.04 -5.06 4.18
N HIS A 55 4.08 -4.60 3.49
CA HIS A 55 5.38 -4.33 4.08
C HIS A 55 5.68 -2.84 4.03
N ALA A 56 6.14 -2.28 5.14
CA ALA A 56 6.75 -0.97 5.15
C ALA A 56 8.23 -1.10 4.75
N GLU A 57 8.59 -0.74 3.52
CA GLU A 57 10.00 -0.72 3.12
C GLU A 57 10.72 0.50 3.67
N GLN A 58 9.97 1.60 3.84
CA GLN A 58 10.41 2.79 4.55
C GLN A 58 9.30 3.23 5.49
N GLU A 59 9.71 3.47 6.73
CA GLU A 59 8.85 3.91 7.82
C GLU A 59 8.21 5.29 7.58
N TYR A 60 7.44 5.76 8.56
CA TYR A 60 6.86 7.11 8.63
C TYR A 60 5.66 7.36 7.68
N PHE A 61 4.71 6.42 7.63
CA PHE A 61 3.37 6.64 7.07
C PHE A 61 2.32 5.98 7.97
N ASN A 62 1.08 6.48 7.93
CA ASN A 62 -0.06 5.79 8.53
C ASN A 62 -0.80 4.97 7.46
N LEU A 63 -1.38 3.86 7.89
CA LEU A 63 -2.33 3.05 7.12
C LEU A 63 -3.69 3.10 7.83
N ASP A 64 -4.75 3.44 7.08
CA ASP A 64 -6.12 3.53 7.62
C ASP A 64 -7.04 2.47 7.01
N ALA A 65 -6.97 2.28 5.69
CA ALA A 65 -7.85 1.37 4.99
C ALA A 65 -7.16 0.64 3.84
N LEU A 66 -7.67 -0.55 3.51
CA LEU A 66 -7.33 -1.30 2.31
C LEU A 66 -8.63 -1.62 1.57
N ARG A 67 -8.61 -1.56 0.24
CA ARG A 67 -9.72 -2.05 -0.60
C ARG A 67 -9.17 -2.83 -1.77
N ILE A 68 -9.86 -3.89 -2.14
CA ILE A 68 -9.65 -4.63 -3.38
C ILE A 68 -10.81 -4.22 -4.30
N VAL A 69 -10.47 -3.73 -5.48
CA VAL A 69 -11.44 -3.33 -6.50
C VAL A 69 -11.29 -4.24 -7.71
N GLN A 70 -12.39 -4.52 -8.39
CA GLN A 70 -12.42 -5.26 -9.65
C GLN A 70 -12.20 -4.31 -10.83
#